data_AF-A0A354I5P0-F1
#
_entry.id   AF-A0A354I5P0-F1
#
_cell.length_a   1.000
_cell.length_b   1.000
_cell.length_c   1.000
_cell.angle_alpha   90.00
_cell.angle_beta   90.00
_cell.angle_gamma   90.00
#
_symmetry.space_group_name_H-M   'P 1'
#
loop_
_entity.id
_entity.type
_entity.pdbx_description
1 polymer ?
#
loop_
_entity_poly.entity_id
_entity_poly.type
_entity_poly.pdbx_seq_one_letter_code
_entity_poly.pdbx_strand_id
1 'polypeptide(L)'
;MAMMSWKEWKKQYRAMVTFSDDYIPIKEAMASVLQEYKRQGKQVAIWGGGIKGTAFLKVVDPHNEYISYAIDIKKEKAGTYIAGREIVHCYDLKERSIDVVLMMSQKHFVQNYNILKDEGIQCEFHDMDEIVKKRFSAEEILQGKDMESDDTENQRMTKEVQRELLPILKEVKRVCEKNGIPYFLCAGSALGAVRHQGFIPWDDDIDIGMFRKDYIRFLKIAREELSDGYLLIDANDTPDYYVGHAKVFKDHTALVNRETSHLRIHHGFYLDIFPFDTIPEKAVEQEQMYQEVGKIKTLFFLMKRWTKCSAKSPIKRYFANEQYYKLKLKSPKKVFGEMNRILTQYLDSGYKMTADLFAPYNKKLFYKMEDIYPPILMEFEDDVYPVPGNYDRYLSVMYGDYMKLPPEDKRFVKHDIICFDKNHNYSKDEKWMKKCYWRKRKA
;
A
#
# COMPACT_ATOMS: atom_id res chain seq x y z
N MET A 1 -11.78 -22.14 27.95
CA MET A 1 -11.44 -21.73 26.57
C MET A 1 -12.67 -21.11 25.94
N ALA A 2 -12.65 -19.82 25.61
CA ALA A 2 -13.75 -19.20 24.88
C ALA A 2 -13.86 -19.87 23.50
N MET A 3 -15.02 -20.44 23.18
CA MET A 3 -15.26 -21.01 21.85
C MET A 3 -15.16 -19.90 20.80
N MET A 4 -14.11 -19.99 19.98
CA MET A 4 -13.88 -19.06 18.88
C MET A 4 -15.06 -19.13 17.91
N SER A 5 -15.65 -17.98 17.57
CA SER A 5 -16.79 -17.95 16.65
C SER A 5 -16.40 -18.55 15.29
N TRP A 6 -17.35 -19.18 14.60
CA TRP A 6 -17.12 -19.73 13.25
C TRP A 6 -16.54 -18.70 12.26
N LYS A 7 -16.97 -17.43 12.38
CA LYS A 7 -16.43 -16.32 11.58
C LYS A 7 -14.96 -16.06 11.89
N GLU A 8 -14.59 -16.04 13.17
CA GLU A 8 -13.23 -15.81 13.61
C GLU A 8 -12.31 -16.99 13.23
N TRP A 9 -12.79 -18.22 13.41
CA TRP A 9 -12.10 -19.44 12.95
C TRP A 9 -11.83 -19.38 11.44
N LYS A 10 -12.83 -19.05 10.62
CA LYS A 10 -12.69 -18.98 9.15
C LYS A 10 -11.70 -17.89 8.73
N LYS A 11 -11.68 -16.76 9.43
CA LYS A 11 -10.72 -15.65 9.20
C LYS A 11 -9.30 -16.08 9.52
N GLN A 12 -9.08 -16.70 10.69
CA GLN A 12 -7.76 -17.19 11.10
C GLN A 12 -7.27 -18.32 10.20
N TYR A 13 -8.14 -19.28 9.85
CA TYR A 13 -7.80 -20.38 8.95
C TYR A 13 -7.35 -19.87 7.58
N ARG A 14 -8.07 -18.90 6.99
CA ARG A 14 -7.70 -18.30 5.70
C ARG A 14 -6.35 -17.59 5.75
N ALA A 15 -6.15 -16.76 6.76
CA ALA A 15 -4.90 -16.03 6.92
C ALA A 15 -3.73 -17.01 7.15
N MET A 16 -3.93 -18.08 7.92
CA MET A 16 -2.94 -19.14 8.10
C MET A 16 -2.60 -19.83 6.77
N VAL A 17 -3.59 -20.25 6.00
CA VAL A 17 -3.37 -20.89 4.68
C VAL A 17 -2.63 -19.97 3.72
N THR A 18 -3.00 -18.70 3.68
CA THR A 18 -2.31 -17.69 2.88
C THR A 18 -0.81 -17.62 3.21
N PHE A 19 -0.47 -17.41 4.48
CA PHE A 19 0.94 -17.26 4.84
C PHE A 19 1.70 -18.58 4.69
N SER A 20 1.04 -19.73 4.86
CA SER A 20 1.66 -21.02 4.56
C SER A 20 2.07 -21.13 3.08
N ASP A 21 1.26 -20.62 2.15
CA ASP A 21 1.60 -20.58 0.72
C ASP A 21 2.81 -19.68 0.43
N ASP A 22 3.04 -18.63 1.22
CA ASP A 22 4.22 -17.75 1.10
C ASP A 22 5.52 -18.45 1.55
N TYR A 23 5.45 -19.35 2.54
CA TYR A 23 6.61 -20.06 3.08
C TYR A 23 6.93 -21.38 2.39
N ILE A 24 5.98 -22.00 1.68
CA ILE A 24 6.21 -23.24 0.93
C ILE A 24 7.41 -23.12 -0.05
N PRO A 25 7.55 -22.05 -0.85
CA PRO A 25 8.66 -21.91 -1.79
C PRO A 25 10.04 -21.83 -1.15
N ILE A 26 10.15 -21.33 0.09
CA ILE A 26 11.42 -21.16 0.80
C ILE A 26 11.67 -22.25 1.87
N LYS A 27 10.76 -23.21 2.00
CA LYS A 27 10.78 -24.21 3.08
C LYS A 27 12.10 -24.97 3.15
N GLU A 28 12.59 -25.46 2.01
CA GLU A 28 13.81 -26.28 1.95
C GLU A 28 15.06 -25.46 2.29
N ALA A 29 15.13 -24.22 1.80
CA ALA A 29 16.20 -23.29 2.14
C ALA A 29 16.23 -23.02 3.65
N MET A 30 15.08 -22.63 4.23
CA MET A 30 15.00 -22.35 5.67
C MET A 30 15.25 -23.57 6.55
N ALA A 31 14.79 -24.76 6.14
CA ALA A 31 15.10 -25.98 6.87
C ALA A 31 16.61 -26.24 6.91
N SER A 32 17.32 -26.00 5.80
CA SER A 32 18.78 -26.14 5.72
C SER A 32 19.51 -25.13 6.61
N VAL A 33 19.06 -23.86 6.62
CA VAL A 33 19.58 -22.80 7.51
C VAL A 33 19.40 -23.19 8.98
N LEU A 34 18.21 -23.64 9.35
CA LEU A 34 17.90 -24.05 10.73
C LEU A 34 18.69 -25.28 11.18
N GLN A 35 18.92 -26.24 10.28
CA GLN A 35 19.80 -27.39 10.54
C GLN A 35 21.23 -26.95 10.79
N GLU A 36 21.73 -25.99 10.02
CA GLU A 36 23.06 -25.44 10.19
C GLU A 36 23.20 -24.70 11.54
N TYR A 37 22.23 -23.88 11.92
CA TYR A 37 22.22 -23.24 13.24
C TYR A 37 22.15 -24.24 14.39
N LYS A 38 21.36 -25.31 14.25
CA LYS A 38 21.34 -26.40 15.22
C LYS A 38 22.70 -27.11 15.32
N ARG A 39 23.39 -27.34 14.19
CA ARG A 39 24.74 -27.92 14.15
C ARG A 39 25.77 -27.03 14.87
N GLN A 40 25.61 -25.72 14.77
CA GLN A 40 26.43 -24.72 15.48
C GLN A 40 26.04 -24.56 16.97
N GLY A 41 24.97 -25.20 17.43
CA GLY A 41 24.46 -25.06 18.80
C GLY A 41 23.72 -23.74 19.06
N LYS A 42 23.35 -22.99 18.01
CA LYS A 42 22.65 -21.71 18.12
C LYS A 42 21.18 -21.89 18.53
N GLN A 43 20.71 -21.03 19.43
CA GLN A 43 19.32 -20.89 19.81
C GLN A 43 18.59 -19.94 18.86
N VAL A 44 17.56 -20.45 18.19
CA VAL A 44 16.76 -19.71 17.21
C VAL A 44 15.38 -19.39 17.78
N ALA A 45 14.99 -18.12 17.69
CA ALA A 45 13.65 -17.63 18.01
C ALA A 45 13.00 -16.95 16.80
N ILE A 46 11.67 -16.90 16.77
CA ILE A 46 10.94 -16.05 15.82
C ILE A 46 10.43 -14.80 16.52
N TRP A 47 10.43 -13.64 15.86
CA TRP A 47 9.77 -12.44 16.36
C TRP A 47 8.45 -12.22 15.65
N GLY A 48 7.35 -12.54 16.33
CA GLY A 48 5.99 -12.40 15.84
C GLY A 48 5.09 -13.59 16.15
N GLY A 49 4.54 -13.63 17.37
CA GLY A 49 3.59 -14.64 17.86
C GLY A 49 2.18 -14.59 17.24
N GLY A 50 2.07 -14.24 15.96
CA GLY A 50 0.82 -14.04 15.24
C GLY A 50 0.51 -15.14 14.23
N ILE A 51 -0.36 -14.80 13.26
CA ILE A 51 -0.76 -15.74 12.20
C ILE A 51 0.42 -16.07 11.28
N LYS A 52 1.26 -15.08 10.92
CA LYS A 52 2.49 -15.28 10.13
C LYS A 52 3.45 -16.27 10.81
N GLY A 53 3.83 -15.98 12.06
CA GLY A 53 4.70 -16.86 12.85
C GLY A 53 4.13 -18.28 12.98
N THR A 54 2.83 -18.41 13.28
CA THR A 54 2.17 -19.72 13.34
C THR A 54 2.23 -20.48 12.01
N ALA A 55 2.02 -19.79 10.89
CA ALA A 55 2.07 -20.40 9.56
C ALA A 55 3.50 -20.83 9.19
N PHE A 56 4.50 -20.01 9.49
CA PHE A 56 5.91 -20.31 9.28
C PHE A 56 6.34 -21.54 10.06
N LEU A 57 6.09 -21.57 11.37
CA LEU A 57 6.44 -22.71 12.23
C LEU A 57 5.82 -24.02 11.73
N LYS A 58 4.54 -24.01 11.33
CA LYS A 58 3.87 -25.20 10.80
C LYS A 58 4.41 -25.70 9.46
N VAL A 59 4.99 -24.81 8.65
CA VAL A 59 5.52 -25.17 7.32
C VAL A 59 6.98 -25.60 7.41
N VAL A 60 7.79 -24.86 8.18
CA VAL A 60 9.25 -24.97 8.20
C VAL A 60 9.75 -25.84 9.34
N ASP A 61 9.15 -25.75 10.53
CA ASP A 61 9.54 -26.54 11.71
C ASP A 61 8.32 -27.19 12.39
N PRO A 62 7.62 -28.13 11.73
CA PRO A 62 6.38 -28.70 12.27
C PRO A 62 6.58 -29.58 13.51
N HIS A 63 7.81 -30.03 13.78
CA HIS A 63 8.15 -31.00 14.83
C HIS A 63 8.84 -30.38 16.05
N ASN A 64 9.01 -29.06 16.09
CA ASN A 64 9.64 -28.34 17.20
C ASN A 64 11.11 -28.73 17.38
N GLU A 65 11.83 -28.89 16.26
CA GLU A 65 13.20 -29.39 16.26
C GLU A 65 14.27 -28.30 16.28
N TYR A 66 13.94 -27.09 15.81
CA TYR A 66 14.92 -26.04 15.54
C TYR A 66 14.62 -24.72 16.24
N ILE A 67 13.34 -24.32 16.31
CA ILE A 67 12.93 -23.02 16.85
C ILE A 67 12.37 -23.17 18.26
N SER A 68 13.03 -22.52 19.21
CA SER A 68 12.84 -22.71 20.64
C SER A 68 11.58 -22.02 21.17
N TYR A 69 11.36 -20.76 20.77
CA TYR A 69 10.21 -19.98 21.22
C TYR A 69 9.89 -18.82 20.24
N ALA A 70 8.76 -18.16 20.50
CA ALA A 70 8.35 -16.97 19.76
C ALA A 70 8.40 -15.73 20.67
N ILE A 71 8.74 -14.58 20.11
CA ILE A 71 8.79 -13.29 20.79
C ILE A 71 7.60 -12.44 20.33
N ASP A 72 6.93 -11.74 21.24
CA ASP A 72 5.87 -10.79 20.91
C ASP A 72 5.90 -9.58 21.87
N ILE A 73 5.58 -8.40 21.34
CA ILE A 73 5.51 -7.15 22.11
C ILE A 73 4.24 -7.09 22.98
N LYS A 74 3.23 -7.89 22.64
CA LYS A 74 1.95 -7.93 23.34
C LYS A 74 2.05 -8.77 24.61
N LYS A 75 2.10 -8.09 25.76
CA LYS A 75 2.16 -8.73 27.07
C LYS A 75 1.02 -9.73 27.30
N GLU A 76 -0.17 -9.48 26.75
CA GLU A 76 -1.32 -10.39 26.88
C GLU A 76 -1.13 -11.76 26.20
N LYS A 77 -0.13 -11.91 25.33
CA LYS A 77 0.22 -13.19 24.70
C LYS A 77 1.32 -13.94 25.42
N ALA A 78 2.04 -13.31 26.34
CA ALA A 78 3.14 -13.95 27.05
C ALA A 78 2.65 -15.19 27.82
N GLY A 79 3.41 -16.28 27.79
CA GLY A 79 3.05 -17.56 28.41
C GLY A 79 1.99 -18.37 27.64
N THR A 80 1.47 -17.85 26.53
CA THR A 80 0.64 -18.65 25.60
C THR A 80 1.52 -19.40 24.58
N TYR A 81 0.93 -20.30 23.79
CA TYR A 81 1.70 -21.12 22.84
C TYR A 81 1.21 -20.97 21.40
N ILE A 82 2.14 -20.97 20.45
CA ILE A 82 1.86 -21.08 19.01
C ILE A 82 2.65 -22.24 18.41
N ALA A 83 1.94 -23.13 17.72
CA ALA A 83 2.54 -24.33 17.12
C ALA A 83 3.48 -25.08 18.09
N GLY A 84 3.10 -25.21 19.37
CA GLY A 84 3.88 -25.90 20.39
C GLY A 84 5.05 -25.12 21.00
N ARG A 85 5.25 -23.85 20.65
CA ARG A 85 6.27 -22.96 21.25
C ARG A 85 5.65 -21.90 22.13
N GLU A 86 6.29 -21.64 23.26
CA GLU A 86 5.93 -20.56 24.16
C GLU A 86 6.10 -19.20 23.45
N ILE A 87 5.19 -18.26 23.73
CA ILE A 87 5.36 -16.85 23.42
C ILE A 87 5.97 -16.16 24.64
N VAL A 88 7.14 -15.57 24.44
CA VAL A 88 7.87 -14.78 25.42
C VAL A 88 7.67 -13.31 25.11
N HIS A 89 7.51 -12.50 26.14
CA HIS A 89 7.43 -11.05 26.00
C HIS A 89 8.81 -10.47 25.67
N CYS A 90 8.87 -9.45 24.80
CA CYS A 90 10.14 -8.91 24.32
C CYS A 90 11.07 -8.31 25.39
N TYR A 91 10.56 -7.97 26.58
CA TYR A 91 11.36 -7.45 27.70
C TYR A 91 11.73 -8.53 28.75
N ASP A 92 11.29 -9.78 28.55
CA ASP A 92 11.59 -10.90 29.46
C ASP A 92 12.67 -11.82 28.86
N LEU A 93 13.49 -11.28 27.94
CA LEU A 93 14.47 -12.04 27.15
C LEU A 93 15.83 -12.15 27.82
N LYS A 94 16.16 -11.31 28.80
CA LYS A 94 17.48 -11.28 29.47
C LYS A 94 17.87 -12.60 30.15
N GLU A 95 16.89 -13.40 30.54
CA GLU A 95 17.09 -14.70 31.18
C GLU A 95 17.18 -15.86 30.17
N ARG A 96 17.09 -15.58 28.86
CA ARG A 96 17.04 -16.59 27.81
C ARG A 96 18.20 -16.41 26.82
N SER A 97 18.83 -17.52 26.43
CA SER A 97 19.80 -17.50 25.34
C SER A 97 19.10 -17.35 23.98
N ILE A 98 19.62 -16.44 23.16
CA ILE A 98 19.16 -16.17 21.80
C ILE A 98 20.39 -15.88 20.95
N ASP A 99 20.61 -16.69 19.94
CA ASP A 99 21.70 -16.48 18.99
C ASP A 99 21.17 -15.96 17.65
N VAL A 100 19.93 -16.32 17.28
CA VAL A 100 19.31 -15.94 16.00
C VAL A 100 17.84 -15.56 16.20
N VAL A 101 17.43 -14.45 15.60
CA VAL A 101 16.04 -13.98 15.55
C VAL A 101 15.54 -13.88 14.12
N LEU A 102 14.50 -14.66 13.81
CA LEU A 102 13.78 -14.58 12.55
C LEU A 102 12.63 -13.56 12.65
N MET A 103 12.79 -12.39 12.05
CA MET A 103 11.81 -11.30 12.07
C MET A 103 10.66 -11.59 11.11
N MET A 104 9.46 -11.86 11.64
CA MET A 104 8.31 -12.25 10.81
C MET A 104 7.63 -11.09 10.08
N SER A 105 8.06 -9.84 10.29
CA SER A 105 7.44 -8.66 9.70
C SER A 105 8.41 -7.48 9.56
N GLN A 106 8.69 -7.09 8.31
CA GLN A 106 9.56 -5.95 7.97
C GLN A 106 9.04 -4.61 8.52
N LYS A 107 7.71 -4.41 8.53
CA LYS A 107 7.06 -3.19 9.06
C LYS A 107 7.48 -2.81 10.48
N HIS A 108 7.84 -3.79 11.31
CA HIS A 108 8.23 -3.57 12.70
C HIS A 108 9.71 -3.89 12.93
N PHE A 109 10.47 -4.15 11.88
CA PHE A 109 11.85 -4.65 11.96
C PHE A 109 12.72 -3.74 12.81
N VAL A 110 12.81 -2.45 12.47
CA VAL A 110 13.69 -1.51 13.19
C VAL A 110 13.24 -1.31 14.64
N GLN A 111 11.94 -1.20 14.89
CA GLN A 111 11.42 -1.12 16.26
C GLN A 111 11.83 -2.35 17.09
N ASN A 112 11.61 -3.55 16.55
CA ASN A 112 11.91 -4.80 17.23
C ASN A 112 13.42 -5.00 17.42
N TYR A 113 14.21 -4.63 16.40
CA TYR A 113 15.66 -4.63 16.44
C TYR A 113 16.20 -3.71 17.53
N ASN A 114 15.66 -2.49 17.63
CA ASN A 114 16.05 -1.54 18.68
C ASN A 114 15.70 -2.06 20.08
N ILE A 115 14.54 -2.72 20.26
CA ILE A 115 14.19 -3.34 21.55
C ILE A 115 15.25 -4.37 21.99
N LEU A 116 15.68 -5.24 21.08
CA LEU A 116 16.74 -6.23 21.38
C LEU A 116 18.07 -5.56 21.72
N LYS A 117 18.43 -4.53 20.96
CA LYS A 117 19.64 -3.75 21.20
C LYS A 117 19.61 -3.02 22.54
N ASP A 118 18.49 -2.40 22.88
CA ASP A 118 18.27 -1.68 24.15
C ASP A 118 18.31 -2.64 25.35
N GLU A 119 17.84 -3.87 25.17
CA GLU A 119 17.95 -4.95 26.18
C GLU A 119 19.36 -5.57 26.27
N GLY A 120 20.29 -5.15 25.42
CA GLY A 120 21.67 -5.63 25.39
C GLY A 120 21.84 -7.03 24.79
N ILE A 121 20.87 -7.49 24.00
CA ILE A 121 20.87 -8.82 23.38
C ILE A 121 21.62 -8.76 22.06
N GLN A 122 22.68 -9.57 21.94
CA GLN A 122 23.44 -9.73 20.70
C GLN A 122 23.00 -11.02 20.02
N CYS A 123 22.38 -10.90 18.85
CA CYS A 123 21.97 -12.03 18.03
C CYS A 123 22.06 -11.69 16.54
N GLU A 124 22.11 -12.72 15.71
CA GLU A 124 21.95 -12.65 14.27
C GLU A 124 20.47 -12.44 13.91
N PHE A 125 20.22 -11.74 12.80
CA PHE A 125 18.87 -11.37 12.37
C PHE A 125 18.61 -11.85 10.96
N HIS A 126 17.36 -12.26 10.73
CA HIS A 126 16.86 -12.45 9.38
C HIS A 126 15.52 -11.77 9.15
N ASP A 127 15.37 -11.06 8.03
CA ASP A 127 14.09 -10.50 7.59
C ASP A 127 13.33 -11.54 6.74
N MET A 128 12.35 -12.18 7.36
CA MET A 128 11.57 -13.21 6.69
C MET A 128 10.71 -12.66 5.54
N ASP A 129 10.34 -11.38 5.55
CA ASP A 129 9.60 -10.79 4.43
C ASP A 129 10.54 -10.60 3.21
N GLU A 130 11.80 -10.18 3.40
CA GLU A 130 12.80 -10.13 2.31
C GLU A 130 13.19 -11.52 1.79
N ILE A 131 13.38 -12.49 2.68
CA ILE A 131 13.66 -13.89 2.29
C ILE A 131 12.53 -14.44 1.42
N VAL A 132 11.28 -14.23 1.80
CA VAL A 132 10.12 -14.65 0.99
C VAL A 132 10.05 -13.88 -0.33
N LYS A 133 10.30 -12.56 -0.30
CA LYS A 133 10.21 -11.68 -1.46
C LYS A 133 11.23 -12.02 -2.54
N LYS A 134 12.51 -12.19 -2.16
CA LYS A 134 13.64 -12.45 -3.06
C LYS A 134 13.90 -13.95 -3.28
N ARG A 135 13.29 -14.82 -2.46
CA ARG A 135 13.46 -16.29 -2.49
C ARG A 135 14.93 -16.71 -2.36
N PHE A 136 15.60 -16.15 -1.36
CA PHE A 136 17.00 -16.46 -1.11
C PHE A 136 17.23 -17.97 -0.89
N SER A 137 18.36 -18.45 -1.39
CA SER A 137 18.87 -19.78 -1.10
C SER A 137 19.40 -19.86 0.34
N ALA A 138 19.61 -21.08 0.85
CA ALA A 138 20.16 -21.27 2.20
C ALA A 138 21.53 -20.61 2.37
N GLU A 139 22.37 -20.66 1.35
CA GLU A 139 23.69 -20.04 1.35
C GLU A 139 23.60 -18.52 1.45
N GLU A 140 22.70 -17.90 0.70
CA GLU A 140 22.50 -16.44 0.73
C GLU A 140 21.95 -15.97 2.08
N ILE A 141 21.06 -16.74 2.71
CA ILE A 141 20.53 -16.44 4.04
C ILE A 141 21.66 -16.53 5.08
N LEU A 142 22.48 -17.59 5.05
CA LEU A 142 23.62 -17.74 5.98
C LEU A 142 24.72 -16.69 5.77
N GLN A 143 24.80 -16.09 4.58
CA GLN A 143 25.67 -14.95 4.28
C GLN A 143 25.08 -13.61 4.73
N GLY A 144 23.83 -13.59 5.22
CA GLY A 144 23.14 -12.39 5.67
C GLY A 144 22.68 -11.48 4.53
N LYS A 145 22.50 -12.00 3.30
CA LYS A 145 22.05 -11.18 2.15
C LYS A 145 20.67 -10.56 2.32
N ASP A 146 19.83 -11.14 3.19
CA ASP A 146 18.52 -10.58 3.53
C ASP A 146 18.61 -9.34 4.42
N MET A 147 19.79 -9.07 4.99
CA MET A 147 20.10 -7.91 5.82
C MET A 147 20.91 -6.84 5.06
N GLU A 148 21.30 -7.10 3.80
CA GLU A 148 21.98 -6.11 2.97
C GLU A 148 21.02 -4.98 2.57
N SER A 149 21.48 -3.75 2.78
CA SER A 149 20.73 -2.55 2.41
C SER A 149 20.80 -2.34 0.90
N ASP A 150 19.63 -2.38 0.24
CA ASP A 150 19.46 -1.92 -1.15
C ASP A 150 19.29 -0.39 -1.23
N ASP A 151 19.63 0.38 -0.19
CA ASP A 151 19.25 1.79 -0.09
C ASP A 151 19.76 2.62 -1.29
N THR A 152 20.94 2.30 -1.82
CA THR A 152 21.50 3.00 -2.98
C THR A 152 20.71 2.69 -4.26
N GLU A 153 20.30 1.44 -4.45
CA GLU A 153 19.51 1.02 -5.61
C GLU A 153 18.07 1.53 -5.50
N ASN A 154 17.47 1.45 -4.32
CA ASN A 154 16.15 2.01 -4.02
C ASN A 154 16.12 3.51 -4.25
N GLN A 155 17.08 4.27 -3.71
CA GLN A 155 17.18 5.72 -3.94
C GLN A 155 17.37 6.06 -5.41
N ARG A 156 18.18 5.29 -6.14
CA ARG A 156 18.35 5.47 -7.58
C ARG A 156 17.04 5.23 -8.31
N MET A 157 16.36 4.12 -8.03
CA MET A 157 15.07 3.77 -8.62
C MET A 157 14.03 4.85 -8.33
N THR A 158 13.92 5.32 -7.09
CA THR A 158 13.00 6.41 -6.72
C THR A 158 13.25 7.67 -7.53
N LYS A 159 14.51 8.11 -7.65
CA LYS A 159 14.85 9.27 -8.48
C LYS A 159 14.52 9.06 -9.96
N GLU A 160 14.70 7.85 -10.48
CA GLU A 160 14.30 7.53 -11.85
C GLU A 160 12.78 7.58 -12.03
N VAL A 161 12.00 7.08 -11.07
CA VAL A 161 10.54 7.18 -11.07
C VAL A 161 10.10 8.64 -11.02
N GLN A 162 10.62 9.42 -10.08
CA GLN A 162 10.31 10.85 -9.91
C GLN A 162 10.49 11.64 -11.23
N ARG A 163 11.58 11.39 -11.96
CA ARG A 163 11.83 12.02 -13.26
C ARG A 163 10.78 11.68 -14.32
N GLU A 164 10.26 10.46 -14.31
CA GLU A 164 9.21 10.03 -15.26
C GLU A 164 7.82 10.59 -14.91
N LEU A 165 7.60 11.01 -13.66
CA LEU A 165 6.34 11.63 -13.23
C LEU A 165 6.24 13.11 -13.61
N LEU A 166 7.35 13.83 -13.69
CA LEU A 166 7.36 15.27 -14.01
C LEU A 166 6.73 15.61 -15.37
N PRO A 167 7.01 14.89 -16.48
CA PRO A 167 6.29 15.11 -17.74
C PRO A 167 4.77 14.95 -17.63
N ILE A 168 4.29 14.00 -16.80
CA ILE A 168 2.86 13.78 -16.56
C ILE A 168 2.26 14.98 -15.83
N LEU A 169 2.94 15.48 -14.79
CA LEU A 169 2.51 16.67 -14.05
C LEU A 169 2.45 17.91 -14.96
N LYS A 170 3.46 18.11 -15.81
CA LYS A 170 3.48 19.22 -16.79
C LYS A 170 2.35 19.11 -17.82
N GLU A 171 2.03 17.90 -18.27
CA GLU A 171 0.93 17.68 -19.19
C GLU A 171 -0.43 17.98 -18.54
N VAL A 172 -0.63 17.53 -17.30
CA VAL A 172 -1.86 17.85 -16.56
C VAL A 172 -1.97 19.35 -16.28
N LYS A 173 -0.86 20.02 -15.92
CA LYS A 173 -0.77 21.48 -15.79
C LYS A 173 -1.21 22.18 -17.08
N ARG A 174 -0.65 21.80 -18.23
CA ARG A 174 -1.01 22.35 -19.56
C ARG A 174 -2.50 22.25 -19.84
N VAL A 175 -3.10 21.07 -19.63
CA VAL A 175 -4.55 20.85 -19.83
C VAL A 175 -5.37 21.72 -18.87
N CYS A 176 -4.98 21.80 -17.61
CA CYS A 176 -5.67 22.58 -16.60
C CYS A 176 -5.63 24.09 -16.90
N GLU A 177 -4.44 24.64 -17.18
CA GLU A 177 -4.25 26.06 -17.47
C GLU A 177 -4.97 26.48 -18.75
N LYS A 178 -4.84 25.70 -19.83
CA LYS A 178 -5.52 25.97 -21.12
C LYS A 178 -7.04 26.07 -20.95
N ASN A 179 -7.61 25.28 -20.03
CA ASN A 179 -9.06 25.21 -19.84
C ASN A 179 -9.56 25.98 -18.61
N GLY A 180 -8.68 26.65 -17.87
CA GLY A 180 -9.04 27.30 -16.60
C GLY A 180 -9.69 26.32 -15.62
N ILE A 181 -9.07 25.15 -15.43
CA ILE A 181 -9.47 24.14 -14.44
C ILE A 181 -8.55 24.29 -13.23
N PRO A 182 -9.09 24.68 -12.06
CA PRO A 182 -8.28 24.77 -10.85
C PRO A 182 -7.82 23.40 -10.35
N TYR A 183 -6.56 23.31 -9.95
CA TYR A 183 -5.97 22.15 -9.28
C TYR A 183 -4.93 22.62 -8.24
N PHE A 184 -4.49 21.73 -7.38
CA PHE A 184 -3.41 21.99 -6.42
C PHE A 184 -2.63 20.69 -6.13
N LEU A 185 -1.33 20.76 -5.85
CA LEU A 185 -0.60 19.64 -5.27
C LEU A 185 -1.23 19.31 -3.91
N CYS A 186 -1.46 18.03 -3.62
CA CYS A 186 -2.07 17.60 -2.37
C CYS A 186 -1.20 16.55 -1.67
N ALA A 187 -1.57 16.19 -0.43
CA ALA A 187 -0.91 15.14 0.35
C ALA A 187 0.64 15.21 0.35
N GLY A 188 1.31 14.14 -0.10
CA GLY A 188 2.78 14.04 -0.11
C GLY A 188 3.43 15.09 -1.00
N SER A 189 2.84 15.38 -2.16
CA SER A 189 3.35 16.39 -3.10
C SER A 189 3.24 17.81 -2.56
N ALA A 190 2.16 18.15 -1.84
CA ALA A 190 2.05 19.45 -1.16
C ALA A 190 3.11 19.61 -0.07
N LEU A 191 3.33 18.55 0.72
CA LEU A 191 4.38 18.53 1.74
C LEU A 191 5.79 18.62 1.11
N GLY A 192 5.99 17.96 -0.02
CA GLY A 192 7.20 18.03 -0.83
C GLY A 192 7.50 19.46 -1.26
N ALA A 193 6.54 20.16 -1.87
CA ALA A 193 6.69 21.57 -2.26
C ALA A 193 7.07 22.46 -1.07
N VAL A 194 6.34 22.35 0.04
CA VAL A 194 6.55 23.20 1.23
C VAL A 194 7.89 22.93 1.93
N ARG A 195 8.29 21.67 2.06
CA ARG A 195 9.43 21.28 2.91
C ARG A 195 10.73 21.02 2.14
N HIS A 196 10.62 20.58 0.89
CA HIS A 196 11.76 20.16 0.07
C HIS A 196 11.88 20.92 -1.26
N GLN A 197 10.91 21.79 -1.60
CA GLN A 197 10.82 22.46 -2.91
C GLN A 197 10.79 21.45 -4.09
N GLY A 198 10.23 20.26 -3.85
CA GLY A 198 10.28 19.14 -4.78
C GLY A 198 9.78 17.85 -4.14
N PHE A 199 10.19 16.71 -4.66
CA PHE A 199 9.81 15.42 -4.07
C PHE A 199 10.38 15.24 -2.66
N ILE A 200 9.63 14.52 -1.83
CA ILE A 200 10.22 13.92 -0.63
C ILE A 200 11.16 12.78 -1.11
N PRO A 201 12.40 12.64 -0.59
CA PRO A 201 13.40 11.75 -1.20
C PRO A 201 13.02 10.27 -1.35
N TRP A 202 12.07 9.78 -0.54
CA TRP A 202 11.59 8.40 -0.54
C TRP A 202 10.15 8.26 -1.08
N ASP A 203 9.61 9.30 -1.70
CA ASP A 203 8.27 9.32 -2.30
C ASP A 203 8.34 8.99 -3.79
N ASP A 204 7.36 8.25 -4.28
CA ASP A 204 7.36 7.66 -5.62
C ASP A 204 6.07 7.94 -6.41
N ASP A 205 5.24 8.88 -5.95
CA ASP A 205 4.02 9.34 -6.60
C ASP A 205 3.92 10.88 -6.65
N ILE A 206 3.01 11.36 -7.51
CA ILE A 206 2.54 12.76 -7.51
C ILE A 206 1.03 12.73 -7.31
N ASP A 207 0.58 13.49 -6.32
CA ASP A 207 -0.81 13.65 -5.95
C ASP A 207 -1.27 15.09 -6.24
N ILE A 208 -2.35 15.23 -7.02
CA ILE A 208 -3.04 16.52 -7.17
C ILE A 208 -4.48 16.42 -6.69
N GLY A 209 -4.99 17.51 -6.14
CA GLY A 209 -6.37 17.69 -5.72
C GLY A 209 -7.15 18.60 -6.68
N MET A 210 -8.44 18.30 -6.86
CA MET A 210 -9.41 19.16 -7.52
C MET A 210 -10.73 19.09 -6.75
N PHE A 211 -11.48 20.19 -6.63
CA PHE A 211 -12.85 20.08 -6.12
C PHE A 211 -13.69 19.21 -7.05
N ARG A 212 -14.68 18.49 -6.51
CA ARG A 212 -15.47 17.51 -7.27
C ARG A 212 -16.02 18.06 -8.59
N LYS A 213 -16.46 19.33 -8.61
CA LYS A 213 -16.96 20.00 -9.83
C LYS A 213 -15.88 20.11 -10.90
N ASP A 214 -14.69 20.56 -10.51
CA ASP A 214 -13.54 20.72 -11.40
C ASP A 214 -12.96 19.37 -11.81
N TYR A 215 -12.94 18.39 -10.91
CA TYR A 215 -12.60 17.00 -11.21
C TYR A 215 -13.49 16.42 -12.32
N ILE A 216 -14.82 16.55 -12.20
CA ILE A 216 -15.76 16.07 -13.23
C ILE A 216 -15.50 16.77 -14.58
N ARG A 217 -15.23 18.08 -14.54
CA ARG A 217 -14.90 18.87 -15.73
C ARG A 217 -13.58 18.40 -16.37
N PHE A 218 -12.55 18.17 -15.56
CA PHE A 218 -11.26 17.64 -15.99
C PHE A 218 -11.42 16.27 -16.65
N LEU A 219 -12.16 15.33 -16.04
CA LEU A 219 -12.37 14.01 -16.62
C LEU A 219 -13.02 14.04 -18.01
N LYS A 220 -13.83 15.06 -18.30
CA LYS A 220 -14.40 15.25 -19.63
C LYS A 220 -13.35 15.78 -20.60
N ILE A 221 -12.67 16.86 -20.23
CA ILE A 221 -11.74 17.60 -21.09
C ILE A 221 -10.47 16.78 -21.37
N ALA A 222 -9.90 16.15 -20.35
CA ALA A 222 -8.65 15.39 -20.48
C ALA A 222 -8.79 14.17 -21.41
N ARG A 223 -10.00 13.67 -21.67
CA ARG A 223 -10.21 12.59 -22.66
C ARG A 223 -9.95 13.02 -24.10
N GLU A 224 -10.09 14.31 -24.37
CA GLU A 224 -9.95 14.90 -25.70
C GLU A 224 -8.65 15.69 -25.82
N GLU A 225 -8.19 16.30 -24.72
CA GLU A 225 -7.08 17.26 -24.74
C GLU A 225 -5.73 16.73 -24.28
N LEU A 226 -5.67 15.54 -23.67
CA LEU A 226 -4.38 14.91 -23.37
C LEU A 226 -3.64 14.62 -24.68
N SER A 227 -2.35 14.95 -24.70
CA SER A 227 -1.46 14.69 -25.83
C SER A 227 -1.34 13.19 -26.10
N ASP A 228 -0.96 12.85 -27.33
CA ASP A 228 -0.59 11.46 -27.65
C ASP A 228 0.53 10.99 -26.70
N GLY A 229 0.38 9.77 -26.20
CA GLY A 229 1.29 9.20 -25.19
C GLY A 229 0.81 9.35 -23.75
N TYR A 230 -0.36 9.94 -23.50
CA TYR A 230 -0.99 9.97 -22.18
C TYR A 230 -2.38 9.35 -22.17
N LEU A 231 -2.74 8.69 -21.07
CA LEU A 231 -4.03 8.01 -20.91
C LEU A 231 -4.71 8.41 -19.60
N LEU A 232 -5.92 8.96 -19.69
CA LEU A 232 -6.79 9.12 -18.52
C LEU A 232 -7.51 7.81 -18.21
N ILE A 233 -7.38 7.34 -16.97
CA ILE A 233 -8.06 6.14 -16.48
C ILE A 233 -8.81 6.44 -15.18
N ASP A 234 -10.07 6.03 -15.14
CA ASP A 234 -10.92 6.02 -13.95
C ASP A 234 -11.67 4.67 -13.85
N ALA A 235 -12.51 4.51 -12.82
CA ALA A 235 -13.28 3.28 -12.62
C ALA A 235 -14.51 3.15 -13.56
N ASN A 236 -14.84 4.15 -14.39
CA ASN A 236 -15.87 3.98 -15.41
C ASN A 236 -15.38 3.10 -16.56
N ASP A 237 -14.08 3.11 -16.82
CA ASP A 237 -13.50 2.57 -18.05
C ASP A 237 -12.73 1.27 -17.85
N THR A 238 -12.42 0.90 -16.61
CA THR A 238 -11.48 -0.18 -16.33
C THR A 238 -12.09 -1.24 -15.41
N PRO A 239 -12.16 -2.52 -15.84
CA PRO A 239 -12.85 -3.57 -15.09
C PRO A 239 -12.30 -3.85 -13.68
N ASP A 240 -10.98 -3.74 -13.49
CA ASP A 240 -10.31 -4.11 -12.23
C ASP A 240 -9.78 -2.88 -11.47
N TYR A 241 -10.41 -1.72 -11.65
CA TYR A 241 -10.01 -0.45 -11.02
C TYR A 241 -10.80 -0.21 -9.73
N TYR A 242 -10.12 -0.35 -8.59
CA TYR A 242 -10.73 -0.38 -7.25
C TYR A 242 -10.29 0.79 -6.36
N VAL A 243 -10.14 1.98 -6.94
CA VAL A 243 -9.82 3.23 -6.23
C VAL A 243 -10.84 4.33 -6.56
N GLY A 244 -10.90 5.37 -5.73
CA GLY A 244 -11.92 6.43 -5.80
C GLY A 244 -11.57 7.63 -6.68
N HIS A 245 -10.36 7.63 -7.24
CA HIS A 245 -9.76 8.76 -7.95
C HIS A 245 -9.27 8.34 -9.34
N ALA A 246 -9.06 9.31 -10.22
CA ALA A 246 -8.54 9.06 -11.57
C ALA A 246 -7.02 9.13 -11.59
N LYS A 247 -6.44 8.50 -12.61
CA LYS A 247 -5.01 8.51 -12.90
C LYS A 247 -4.78 8.99 -14.32
N VAL A 248 -3.76 9.81 -14.51
CA VAL A 248 -3.20 10.06 -15.85
C VAL A 248 -1.91 9.26 -15.95
N PHE A 249 -1.86 8.36 -16.92
CA PHE A 249 -0.72 7.50 -17.18
C PHE A 249 0.10 8.02 -18.35
N LYS A 250 1.42 7.82 -18.30
CA LYS A 250 2.30 7.87 -19.47
C LYS A 250 2.20 6.52 -20.19
N ASP A 251 1.60 6.51 -21.38
CA ASP A 251 1.43 5.30 -22.20
C ASP A 251 2.79 4.76 -22.66
N HIS A 252 2.80 3.49 -23.07
CA HIS A 252 4.00 2.77 -23.49
C HIS A 252 5.10 2.71 -22.43
N THR A 253 4.73 2.74 -21.16
CA THR A 253 5.66 2.58 -20.04
C THR A 253 5.20 1.50 -19.07
N ALA A 254 6.09 1.07 -18.18
CA ALA A 254 5.81 0.15 -17.11
C ALA A 254 6.20 0.75 -15.75
N LEU A 255 5.29 0.70 -14.79
CA LEU A 255 5.52 0.90 -13.36
C LEU A 255 4.56 -0.04 -12.60
N VAL A 256 5.05 -1.23 -12.28
CA VAL A 256 4.24 -2.35 -11.82
C VAL A 256 4.43 -2.54 -10.33
N ASN A 257 3.37 -2.27 -9.57
CA ASN A 257 3.34 -2.52 -8.14
C ASN A 257 2.94 -3.98 -7.84
N ARG A 258 3.65 -4.65 -6.93
CA ARG A 258 3.38 -6.05 -6.56
C ARG A 258 1.92 -6.26 -6.15
N GLU A 259 1.38 -5.31 -5.38
CA GLU A 259 0.02 -5.39 -4.83
C GLU A 259 -1.07 -5.36 -5.91
N THR A 260 -0.77 -4.85 -7.11
CA THR A 260 -1.74 -4.68 -8.20
C THR A 260 -1.37 -5.42 -9.47
N SER A 261 -0.21 -6.08 -9.53
CA SER A 261 0.32 -6.74 -10.73
C SER A 261 -0.61 -7.79 -11.34
N HIS A 262 -1.50 -8.39 -10.54
CA HIS A 262 -2.52 -9.35 -10.98
C HIS A 262 -3.80 -8.70 -11.54
N LEU A 263 -3.96 -7.39 -11.44
CA LEU A 263 -5.14 -6.65 -11.90
C LEU A 263 -5.02 -6.27 -13.37
N ARG A 264 -6.15 -6.32 -14.09
CA ARG A 264 -6.25 -5.87 -15.49
C ARG A 264 -6.49 -4.36 -15.54
N ILE A 265 -5.47 -3.62 -15.11
CA ILE A 265 -5.38 -2.17 -15.16
C ILE A 265 -4.10 -1.80 -15.92
N HIS A 266 -4.03 -0.59 -16.50
CA HIS A 266 -2.78 -0.12 -17.08
C HIS A 266 -1.73 0.05 -15.97
N HIS A 267 -0.49 -0.34 -16.25
CA HIS A 267 0.63 -0.35 -15.30
C HIS A 267 1.77 0.53 -15.82
N GLY A 268 1.51 1.79 -16.14
CA GLY A 268 2.53 2.76 -16.55
C GLY A 268 2.87 3.74 -15.41
N PHE A 269 3.83 4.64 -15.63
CA PHE A 269 4.02 5.79 -14.75
C PHE A 269 2.74 6.61 -14.69
N TYR A 270 2.34 7.06 -13.50
CA TYR A 270 1.06 7.74 -13.32
C TYR A 270 1.12 8.89 -12.32
N LEU A 271 0.21 9.83 -12.52
CA LEU A 271 -0.14 10.88 -11.57
C LEU A 271 -1.57 10.64 -11.05
N ASP A 272 -1.76 10.77 -9.74
CA ASP A 272 -3.04 10.57 -9.07
C ASP A 272 -3.82 11.91 -8.95
N ILE A 273 -5.11 11.87 -9.30
CA ILE A 273 -6.01 13.05 -9.31
C ILE A 273 -7.15 12.83 -8.32
N PHE A 274 -7.02 13.38 -7.12
CA PHE A 274 -7.96 13.20 -6.03
C PHE A 274 -9.11 14.20 -6.11
N PRO A 275 -10.36 13.72 -6.11
CA PRO A 275 -11.50 14.59 -5.92
C PRO A 275 -11.64 15.01 -4.45
N PHE A 276 -11.77 16.30 -4.24
CA PHE A 276 -12.15 16.90 -2.96
C PHE A 276 -13.66 17.13 -2.98
N ASP A 277 -14.36 16.27 -2.24
CA ASP A 277 -15.81 16.20 -2.20
C ASP A 277 -16.40 17.23 -1.25
N THR A 278 -17.52 17.83 -1.61
CA THR A 278 -18.30 18.67 -0.69
C THR A 278 -18.90 17.79 0.39
N ILE A 279 -18.65 18.13 1.66
CA ILE A 279 -19.20 17.42 2.81
C ILE A 279 -20.20 18.31 3.55
N PRO A 280 -21.20 17.73 4.24
CA PRO A 280 -22.16 18.49 5.03
C PRO A 280 -21.48 19.24 6.19
N GLU A 281 -22.10 20.30 6.69
CA GLU A 281 -21.55 21.08 7.81
C GLU A 281 -21.86 20.47 9.17
N LYS A 282 -22.93 19.69 9.28
CA LYS A 282 -23.31 19.02 10.52
C LYS A 282 -22.49 17.76 10.74
N ALA A 283 -21.87 17.65 11.91
CA ALA A 283 -21.01 16.53 12.27
C ALA A 283 -21.69 15.14 12.14
N VAL A 284 -22.99 15.05 12.44
CA VAL A 284 -23.76 13.79 12.31
C VAL A 284 -23.87 13.34 10.84
N GLU A 285 -24.14 14.28 9.93
CA GLU A 285 -24.24 14.01 8.50
C GLU A 285 -22.85 13.69 7.91
N GLN A 286 -21.80 14.38 8.39
CA GLN A 286 -20.41 14.08 8.02
C GLN A 286 -20.02 12.65 8.42
N GLU A 287 -20.38 12.23 9.64
CA GLU A 287 -20.12 10.88 10.11
C GLU A 287 -20.86 9.84 9.27
N GLN A 288 -22.13 10.08 8.96
CA GLN A 288 -22.91 9.18 8.11
C GLN A 288 -22.26 9.01 6.73
N MET A 289 -21.93 10.11 6.06
CA MET A 289 -21.27 10.09 4.75
C MET A 289 -19.92 9.36 4.83
N TYR A 290 -19.10 9.64 5.84
CA TYR A 290 -17.81 8.98 6.05
C TYR A 290 -17.95 7.46 6.23
N GLN A 291 -18.97 7.01 6.97
CA GLN A 291 -19.25 5.57 7.17
C GLN A 291 -19.77 4.90 5.89
N GLU A 292 -20.60 5.58 5.10
CA GLU A 292 -21.08 5.08 3.81
C GLU A 292 -19.93 4.89 2.83
N VAL A 293 -19.05 5.89 2.70
CA VAL A 293 -17.83 5.79 1.89
C VAL A 293 -16.89 4.70 2.45
N GLY A 294 -16.76 4.59 3.77
CA GLY A 294 -15.96 3.54 4.42
C GLY A 294 -16.41 2.11 4.06
N LYS A 295 -17.73 1.88 3.89
CA LYS A 295 -18.27 0.60 3.40
C LYS A 295 -17.83 0.32 1.96
N ILE A 296 -17.85 1.34 1.08
CA ILE A 296 -17.37 1.22 -0.30
C ILE A 296 -15.87 0.95 -0.33
N LYS A 297 -15.05 1.69 0.43
CA LYS A 297 -13.59 1.46 0.55
C LYS A 297 -13.29 0.03 0.97
N THR A 298 -14.00 -0.47 1.98
CA THR A 298 -13.87 -1.86 2.44
C THR A 298 -14.24 -2.84 1.33
N LEU A 299 -15.31 -2.57 0.57
CA LEU A 299 -15.74 -3.43 -0.53
C LEU A 299 -14.70 -3.45 -1.68
N PHE A 300 -14.18 -2.29 -2.09
CA PHE A 300 -13.11 -2.18 -3.09
C PHE A 300 -11.84 -2.89 -2.63
N PHE A 301 -11.41 -2.69 -1.39
CA PHE A 301 -10.28 -3.42 -0.81
C PHE A 301 -10.48 -4.93 -0.92
N LEU A 302 -11.68 -5.44 -0.61
CA LEU A 302 -11.98 -6.87 -0.71
C LEU A 302 -12.05 -7.36 -2.17
N MET A 303 -12.53 -6.55 -3.11
CA MET A 303 -12.62 -6.88 -4.55
C MET A 303 -11.26 -6.85 -5.26
N LYS A 304 -10.33 -6.00 -4.79
CA LYS A 304 -8.93 -5.87 -5.24
C LYS A 304 -8.11 -7.12 -4.96
N ARG A 305 -8.40 -7.82 -3.86
CA ARG A 305 -7.59 -8.95 -3.38
C ARG A 305 -7.48 -10.07 -4.42
N TRP A 306 -6.25 -10.52 -4.61
CA TRP A 306 -5.96 -11.75 -5.35
C TRP A 306 -6.42 -12.99 -4.56
N THR A 307 -6.74 -14.08 -5.27
CA THR A 307 -7.05 -15.38 -4.65
C THR A 307 -5.84 -15.87 -3.88
N LYS A 308 -6.04 -16.20 -2.61
CA LYS A 308 -4.95 -16.47 -1.66
C LYS A 308 -4.86 -17.93 -1.22
N CYS A 309 -5.61 -18.85 -1.83
CA CYS A 309 -5.56 -20.26 -1.48
C CYS A 309 -5.39 -21.12 -2.73
N SER A 310 -4.20 -21.69 -2.86
CA SER A 310 -3.80 -22.60 -3.94
C SER A 310 -4.03 -24.09 -3.59
N ALA A 311 -4.81 -24.37 -2.53
CA ALA A 311 -5.03 -25.72 -2.02
C ALA A 311 -5.36 -26.72 -3.14
N LYS A 312 -4.60 -27.83 -3.18
CA LYS A 312 -4.75 -28.90 -4.18
C LYS A 312 -6.15 -29.51 -4.19
N SER A 313 -6.84 -29.51 -3.05
CA SER A 313 -8.23 -29.97 -2.94
C SER A 313 -9.22 -28.91 -3.44
N PRO A 314 -10.04 -29.21 -4.48
CA PRO A 314 -11.02 -28.27 -5.02
C PRO A 314 -12.03 -27.75 -3.99
N ILE A 315 -12.45 -28.62 -3.06
CA ILE A 315 -13.41 -28.28 -2.00
C ILE A 315 -12.79 -27.31 -1.00
N LYS A 316 -11.56 -27.60 -0.52
CA LYS A 316 -10.83 -26.71 0.39
C LYS A 316 -10.56 -25.35 -0.27
N ARG A 317 -10.19 -25.36 -1.55
CA ARG A 317 -9.99 -24.15 -2.36
C ARG A 317 -11.28 -23.32 -2.47
N TYR A 318 -12.43 -23.96 -2.71
CA TYR A 318 -13.71 -23.28 -2.77
C TYR A 318 -14.06 -22.58 -1.45
N PHE A 319 -14.05 -23.29 -0.32
CA PHE A 319 -14.40 -22.68 0.97
C PHE A 319 -13.42 -21.59 1.43
N ALA A 320 -12.12 -21.77 1.13
CA ALA A 320 -11.11 -20.76 1.39
C ALA A 320 -11.35 -19.49 0.57
N ASN A 321 -11.75 -19.62 -0.70
CA ASN A 321 -11.93 -18.51 -1.64
C ASN A 321 -13.39 -18.07 -1.84
N GLU A 322 -14.37 -18.62 -1.12
CA GLU A 322 -15.81 -18.39 -1.34
C GLU A 322 -16.18 -16.90 -1.37
N GLN A 323 -15.63 -16.10 -0.45
CA GLN A 323 -15.89 -14.66 -0.42
C GLN A 323 -15.31 -13.96 -1.64
N TYR A 324 -14.12 -14.35 -2.09
CA TYR A 324 -13.52 -13.84 -3.31
C TYR A 324 -14.44 -14.11 -4.51
N TYR A 325 -14.92 -15.35 -4.67
CA TYR A 325 -15.82 -15.71 -5.77
C TYR A 325 -17.13 -14.91 -5.72
N LYS A 326 -17.75 -14.79 -4.54
CA LYS A 326 -18.97 -13.96 -4.35
C LYS A 326 -18.73 -12.49 -4.69
N LEU A 327 -17.56 -11.95 -4.36
CA LEU A 327 -17.19 -10.57 -4.67
C LEU A 327 -16.95 -10.35 -6.17
N LYS A 328 -16.43 -11.35 -6.90
CA LYS A 328 -16.27 -11.28 -8.37
C LYS A 328 -17.59 -11.32 -9.13
N LEU A 329 -18.70 -11.73 -8.50
CA LEU A 329 -20.05 -11.59 -9.06
C LEU A 329 -20.60 -10.16 -8.94
N LYS A 330 -20.02 -9.32 -8.07
CA LYS A 330 -20.41 -7.90 -7.98
C LYS A 330 -19.79 -7.14 -9.14
N SER A 331 -20.59 -6.32 -9.82
CA SER A 331 -20.12 -5.43 -10.87
C SER A 331 -19.33 -4.27 -10.26
N PRO A 332 -18.03 -4.11 -10.57
CA PRO A 332 -17.23 -2.97 -10.11
C PRO A 332 -17.86 -1.63 -10.52
N LYS A 333 -18.39 -1.55 -11.74
CA LYS A 333 -19.12 -0.39 -12.26
C LYS A 333 -20.32 0.01 -11.40
N LYS A 334 -21.10 -0.97 -10.90
CA LYS A 334 -22.24 -0.67 -10.00
C LYS A 334 -21.78 -0.12 -8.65
N VAL A 335 -20.70 -0.69 -8.10
CA VAL A 335 -20.12 -0.21 -6.83
C VAL A 335 -19.56 1.20 -6.99
N PHE A 336 -18.89 1.48 -8.11
CA PHE A 336 -18.41 2.82 -8.44
C PHE A 336 -19.55 3.81 -8.67
N GLY A 337 -20.64 3.40 -9.32
CA GLY A 337 -21.83 4.23 -9.47
C GLY A 337 -22.43 4.63 -8.13
N GLU A 338 -22.52 3.69 -7.18
CA GLU A 338 -22.98 3.97 -5.82
C GLU A 338 -22.01 4.89 -5.06
N MET A 339 -20.71 4.67 -5.21
CA MET A 339 -19.68 5.56 -4.66
C MET A 339 -19.87 6.99 -5.17
N ASN A 340 -19.97 7.18 -6.49
CA ASN A 340 -20.18 8.50 -7.08
C ASN A 340 -21.46 9.15 -6.57
N ARG A 341 -22.55 8.38 -6.47
CA ARG A 341 -23.83 8.88 -5.93
C ARG A 341 -23.66 9.49 -4.53
N ILE A 342 -22.91 8.81 -3.65
CA ILE A 342 -22.63 9.29 -2.30
C ILE A 342 -21.72 10.53 -2.36
N LEU A 343 -20.61 10.46 -3.10
CA LEU A 343 -19.60 11.52 -3.15
C LEU A 343 -20.11 12.82 -3.81
N THR A 344 -21.10 12.74 -4.71
CA THR A 344 -21.71 13.91 -5.36
C THR A 344 -22.99 14.40 -4.69
N GLN A 345 -23.45 13.76 -3.61
CA GLN A 345 -24.74 14.06 -2.97
C GLN A 345 -24.88 15.54 -2.56
N TYR A 346 -23.79 16.17 -2.14
CA TYR A 346 -23.78 17.55 -1.64
C TYR A 346 -23.08 18.53 -2.59
N LEU A 347 -22.85 18.16 -3.85
CA LEU A 347 -22.08 18.96 -4.81
C LEU A 347 -22.61 20.40 -4.96
N ASP A 348 -23.94 20.55 -5.05
CA ASP A 348 -24.63 21.83 -5.25
C ASP A 348 -25.29 22.38 -3.97
N SER A 349 -24.89 21.88 -2.80
CA SER A 349 -25.48 22.27 -1.50
C SER A 349 -25.11 23.68 -1.03
N GLY A 350 -24.03 24.26 -1.57
CA GLY A 350 -23.47 25.54 -1.10
C GLY A 350 -22.59 25.44 0.15
N TYR A 351 -22.48 24.25 0.75
CA TYR A 351 -21.62 24.02 1.92
C TYR A 351 -20.15 24.35 1.65
N LYS A 352 -19.45 24.81 2.69
CA LYS A 352 -18.06 25.30 2.60
C LYS A 352 -17.02 24.34 3.16
N MET A 353 -17.41 23.09 3.37
CA MET A 353 -16.54 22.02 3.86
C MET A 353 -16.22 21.03 2.75
N THR A 354 -15.00 20.49 2.76
CA THR A 354 -14.53 19.55 1.75
C THR A 354 -13.58 18.50 2.32
N ALA A 355 -13.49 17.35 1.67
CA ALA A 355 -12.59 16.27 2.05
C ALA A 355 -12.22 15.37 0.86
N ASP A 356 -11.02 14.80 0.88
CA ASP A 356 -10.78 13.54 0.18
C ASP A 356 -11.29 12.39 1.07
N LEU A 357 -12.50 11.91 0.77
CA LEU A 357 -13.14 10.84 1.54
C LEU A 357 -12.56 9.45 1.22
N PHE A 358 -11.85 9.31 0.09
CA PHE A 358 -11.25 8.06 -0.33
C PHE A 358 -9.76 7.91 0.05
N ALA A 359 -9.16 8.97 0.58
CA ALA A 359 -7.79 9.01 1.08
C ALA A 359 -7.44 7.81 1.99
N PRO A 360 -6.28 7.14 1.83
CA PRO A 360 -5.91 5.94 2.59
C PRO A 360 -5.43 6.24 4.03
N TYR A 361 -5.95 7.29 4.68
CA TYR A 361 -5.56 7.71 6.02
C TYR A 361 -6.54 7.22 7.08
N ASN A 362 -6.03 6.82 8.25
CA ASN A 362 -6.83 6.41 9.41
C ASN A 362 -7.37 7.61 10.21
N LYS A 363 -7.67 8.73 9.54
CA LYS A 363 -8.24 9.94 10.15
C LYS A 363 -9.10 10.70 9.17
N LYS A 364 -10.01 11.51 9.71
CA LYS A 364 -10.90 12.37 8.93
C LYS A 364 -10.13 13.60 8.48
N LEU A 365 -9.93 13.71 7.18
CA LEU A 365 -9.23 14.83 6.54
C LEU A 365 -10.25 15.84 6.02
N PHE A 366 -10.87 16.56 6.95
CA PHE A 366 -11.91 17.55 6.64
C PHE A 366 -11.31 18.94 6.68
N TYR A 367 -11.58 19.72 5.64
CA TYR A 367 -11.03 21.05 5.44
C TYR A 367 -12.16 22.03 5.15
N LYS A 368 -11.94 23.30 5.47
CA LYS A 368 -12.76 24.35 4.85
C LYS A 368 -12.26 24.58 3.44
N MET A 369 -13.15 24.92 2.52
CA MET A 369 -12.76 25.25 1.15
C MET A 369 -11.80 26.46 1.10
N GLU A 370 -11.95 27.41 2.02
CA GLU A 370 -11.07 28.58 2.16
C GLU A 370 -9.63 28.22 2.59
N ASP A 371 -9.42 27.06 3.21
CA ASP A 371 -8.07 26.58 3.53
C ASP A 371 -7.33 26.09 2.27
N ILE A 372 -8.08 25.79 1.20
CA ILE A 372 -7.53 25.26 -0.06
C ILE A 372 -7.44 26.38 -1.11
N TYR A 373 -8.51 27.15 -1.29
CA TYR A 373 -8.60 28.20 -2.30
C TYR A 373 -8.78 29.60 -1.68
N PRO A 374 -8.16 30.64 -2.27
CA PRO A 374 -7.28 30.61 -3.46
C PRO A 374 -5.92 29.95 -3.17
N PRO A 375 -5.34 29.21 -4.13
CA PRO A 375 -4.06 28.55 -3.92
C PRO A 375 -2.93 29.56 -3.97
N ILE A 376 -1.78 29.17 -3.43
CA ILE A 376 -0.52 29.90 -3.63
C ILE A 376 0.43 29.06 -4.49
N LEU A 377 1.31 29.72 -5.24
CA LEU A 377 2.30 29.04 -6.08
C LEU A 377 3.55 28.75 -5.26
N MET A 378 4.07 27.53 -5.37
CA MET A 378 5.33 27.11 -4.77
C MET A 378 6.19 26.36 -5.79
N GLU A 379 7.51 26.40 -5.58
CA GLU A 379 8.47 25.60 -6.33
C GLU A 379 8.25 24.11 -6.05
N PHE A 380 8.28 23.31 -7.11
CA PHE A 380 8.35 21.86 -7.04
C PHE A 380 9.20 21.36 -8.20
N GLU A 381 10.40 20.89 -7.87
CA GLU A 381 11.43 20.49 -8.84
C GLU A 381 11.83 21.64 -9.78
N ASP A 382 11.39 21.61 -11.03
CA ASP A 382 11.84 22.53 -12.09
C ASP A 382 10.76 23.52 -12.57
N ASP A 383 9.64 23.62 -11.86
CA ASP A 383 8.52 24.49 -12.18
C ASP A 383 7.75 24.90 -10.91
N VAL A 384 6.77 25.79 -11.05
CA VAL A 384 5.88 26.24 -9.98
C VAL A 384 4.49 25.66 -10.12
N TYR A 385 3.91 25.26 -8.99
CA TYR A 385 2.60 24.62 -8.93
C TYR A 385 1.74 25.19 -7.80
N PRO A 386 0.41 25.21 -7.98
CA PRO A 386 -0.51 25.61 -6.92
C PRO A 386 -0.48 24.62 -5.75
N VAL A 387 -0.42 25.12 -4.52
CA VAL A 387 -0.64 24.39 -3.27
C VAL A 387 -1.82 25.02 -2.51
N PRO A 388 -2.46 24.32 -1.55
CA PRO A 388 -3.51 24.90 -0.71
C PRO A 388 -3.11 26.27 -0.13
N GLY A 389 -3.99 27.27 -0.24
CA GLY A 389 -3.70 28.64 0.21
C GLY A 389 -3.31 28.73 1.68
N ASN A 390 -3.96 27.93 2.52
CA ASN A 390 -3.60 27.72 3.92
C ASN A 390 -2.91 26.36 4.11
N TYR A 391 -1.76 26.18 3.43
CA TYR A 391 -1.01 24.93 3.47
C TYR A 391 -0.61 24.49 4.88
N ASP A 392 -0.33 25.43 5.79
CA ASP A 392 0.02 25.12 7.18
C ASP A 392 -1.13 24.39 7.89
N ARG A 393 -2.36 24.93 7.77
CA ARG A 393 -3.56 24.26 8.29
C ARG A 393 -3.81 22.93 7.61
N TYR A 394 -3.71 22.89 6.28
CA TYR A 394 -3.92 21.68 5.47
C TYR A 394 -2.97 20.54 5.88
N LEU A 395 -1.66 20.82 5.92
CA LEU A 395 -0.62 19.86 6.28
C LEU A 395 -0.67 19.50 7.76
N SER A 396 -1.00 20.44 8.65
CA SER A 396 -1.15 20.16 10.08
C SER A 396 -2.29 19.18 10.37
N VAL A 397 -3.42 19.29 9.67
CA VAL A 397 -4.51 18.29 9.75
C VAL A 397 -4.02 16.92 9.31
N MET A 398 -3.21 16.86 8.24
CA MET A 398 -2.78 15.59 7.62
C MET A 398 -1.56 14.94 8.28
N TYR A 399 -0.65 15.69 8.88
CA TYR A 399 0.63 15.15 9.38
C TYR A 399 0.97 15.61 10.81
N GLY A 400 0.25 16.58 11.37
CA GLY A 400 0.61 17.18 12.66
C GLY A 400 1.80 18.13 12.49
N ASP A 401 2.86 17.94 13.26
CA ASP A 401 4.13 18.66 13.08
C ASP A 401 4.84 18.15 11.81
N TYR A 402 4.41 18.67 10.66
CA TYR A 402 4.81 18.20 9.33
C TYR A 402 6.23 18.65 8.94
N MET A 403 6.78 19.66 9.61
CA MET A 403 8.16 20.13 9.39
C MET A 403 9.17 19.17 10.02
N LYS A 404 8.78 18.47 11.09
CA LYS A 404 9.60 17.41 11.67
C LYS A 404 9.64 16.20 10.73
N LEU A 405 10.85 15.81 10.33
CA LEU A 405 11.04 14.60 9.53
C LEU A 405 10.61 13.36 10.32
N PRO A 406 9.98 12.37 9.66
CA PRO A 406 9.76 11.08 10.30
C PRO A 406 11.12 10.45 10.69
N PRO A 407 11.15 9.58 11.71
CA PRO A 407 12.30 8.72 12.00
C PRO A 407 12.83 8.00 10.76
N GLU A 408 14.14 7.74 10.69
CA GLU A 408 14.78 7.14 9.51
C GLU A 408 14.18 5.80 9.09
N ASP A 409 13.76 4.98 10.05
CA ASP A 409 13.08 3.70 9.83
C ASP A 409 11.69 3.80 9.20
N LYS A 410 11.16 5.03 9.07
CA LYS A 410 9.89 5.34 8.42
C LYS A 410 10.07 6.10 7.10
N ARG A 411 11.32 6.23 6.62
CA ARG A 411 11.70 6.90 5.37
C ARG A 411 11.96 5.88 4.27
N PHE A 412 10.93 5.16 3.85
CA PHE A 412 11.04 4.13 2.83
C PHE A 412 10.01 4.34 1.72
N VAL A 413 10.32 3.80 0.54
CA VAL A 413 9.42 3.81 -0.62
C VAL A 413 8.17 3.02 -0.30
N LYS A 414 7.02 3.66 -0.44
CA LYS A 414 5.73 3.10 -0.03
C LYS A 414 5.26 1.96 -0.95
N HIS A 415 5.55 2.04 -2.26
CA HIS A 415 5.13 1.01 -3.21
C HIS A 415 6.23 -0.02 -3.48
N ASP A 416 5.85 -1.30 -3.46
CA ASP A 416 6.73 -2.39 -3.84
C ASP A 416 6.72 -2.54 -5.37
N ILE A 417 7.59 -1.78 -6.03
CA ILE A 417 7.77 -1.78 -7.48
C ILE A 417 8.56 -3.04 -7.87
N ILE A 418 7.97 -3.89 -8.71
CA ILE A 418 8.57 -5.16 -9.15
C ILE A 418 9.06 -5.14 -10.61
N CYS A 419 8.66 -4.12 -11.36
CA CYS A 419 9.07 -3.91 -12.74
C CYS A 419 8.81 -2.45 -13.11
N PHE A 420 9.79 -1.81 -13.73
CA PHE A 420 9.59 -0.54 -14.42
C PHE A 420 10.35 -0.51 -15.76
N ASP A 421 9.78 0.15 -16.77
CA ASP A 421 10.37 0.34 -18.10
C ASP A 421 9.87 1.67 -18.66
N LYS A 422 10.78 2.48 -19.22
CA LYS A 422 10.47 3.84 -19.70
C LYS A 422 9.93 3.88 -21.12
N ASN A 423 10.01 2.76 -21.84
CA ASN A 423 9.74 2.68 -23.27
C ASN A 423 8.83 1.52 -23.67
N HIS A 424 8.54 0.58 -22.75
CA HIS A 424 7.68 -0.56 -23.03
C HIS A 424 6.62 -0.77 -21.96
N ASN A 425 5.43 -1.18 -22.41
CA ASN A 425 4.35 -1.63 -21.55
C ASN A 425 4.71 -2.96 -20.84
N TYR A 426 4.16 -3.17 -19.65
CA TYR A 426 4.35 -4.41 -18.86
C TYR A 426 3.91 -5.69 -19.59
N SER A 427 2.89 -5.63 -20.44
CA SER A 427 2.32 -6.81 -21.11
C SER A 427 2.69 -6.88 -22.59
N LYS A 428 3.31 -7.99 -23.01
CA LYS A 428 3.56 -8.30 -24.42
C LYS A 428 2.27 -8.53 -25.24
N ASP A 429 1.17 -8.93 -24.58
CA ASP A 429 -0.14 -9.10 -25.21
C ASP A 429 -1.06 -7.93 -24.86
N GLU A 430 -1.01 -6.90 -25.70
CA GLU A 430 -1.84 -5.71 -25.56
C GLU A 430 -3.32 -5.96 -25.85
N LYS A 431 -3.77 -7.18 -26.21
CA LYS A 431 -5.17 -7.40 -26.66
C LYS A 431 -6.22 -6.91 -25.66
N TRP A 432 -6.00 -7.09 -24.36
CA TRP A 432 -6.93 -6.62 -23.35
C TRP A 432 -6.88 -5.10 -23.19
N MET A 433 -5.68 -4.49 -23.22
CA MET A 433 -5.51 -3.04 -23.23
C MET A 433 -6.17 -2.42 -24.46
N LYS A 434 -5.88 -2.94 -25.66
CA LYS A 434 -6.52 -2.53 -26.92
C LYS A 434 -8.03 -2.70 -26.85
N LYS A 435 -8.57 -3.82 -26.36
CA LYS A 435 -10.02 -3.99 -26.26
C LYS A 435 -10.69 -2.96 -25.32
N CYS A 436 -10.02 -2.60 -24.23
CA CYS A 436 -10.52 -1.62 -23.26
C CYS A 436 -10.39 -0.17 -23.77
N TYR A 437 -9.27 0.20 -24.39
CA TYR A 437 -8.93 1.60 -24.70
C TYR A 437 -9.14 1.97 -26.19
N TRP A 438 -9.00 1.01 -27.13
CA TRP A 438 -9.11 1.26 -28.58
C TRP A 438 -10.55 1.52 -29.06
N ARG A 439 -11.56 1.09 -28.29
CA ARG A 439 -12.98 1.36 -28.57
C ARG A 439 -13.35 2.85 -28.51
N LYS A 440 -12.48 3.72 -27.99
CA LYS A 440 -12.75 5.16 -27.79
C LYS A 440 -11.94 6.11 -28.67
N ARG A 441 -10.97 5.63 -29.47
CA ARG A 441 -10.35 6.47 -30.53
C ARG A 441 -11.25 6.61 -31.77
N LYS A 442 -12.38 5.89 -31.83
CA LYS A 442 -13.31 5.85 -32.96
C LYS A 442 -14.76 6.24 -32.62
N ALA A 443 -15.04 6.61 -31.37
CA ALA A 443 -16.34 7.08 -30.90
C ALA A 443 -16.14 8.44 -30.25
#